data_AF-A6L6F6-F1
#
_entry.id   AF-A6L6F6-F1
#
_cell.length_a   1.000
_cell.length_b   1.000
_cell.length_c   1.000
_cell.angle_alpha   90.00
_cell.angle_beta   90.00
_cell.angle_gamma   90.00
#
_symmetry.space_group_name_H-M   'P 1'
#
loop_
_entity.id
_entity.type
_entity.pdbx_description
1 polymer ?
#
loop_
_entity_poly.entity_id
_entity_poly.type
_entity_poly.pdbx_seq_one_letter_code
_entity_poly.pdbx_strand_id
1 'polypeptide(L)'
;MKEKNQAVPDEVLSKEFISQFKTEADVSKFLKQLHAQVLEKMLEGKMDDHLGYEKNSMAGNNTGNSRNGSYPKKIHTGHGESVISIPRDRNGQFEPIAVPKHESRGFL
;
A
#
# COMPACT_ATOMS: atom_id res chain seq x y z
N MET A 1 27.27 -3.02 22.31
CA MET A 1 25.89 -2.55 22.57
C MET A 1 25.01 -3.28 21.57
N LYS A 2 23.98 -4.03 21.99
CA LYS A 2 23.11 -4.75 21.05
C LYS A 2 22.24 -3.70 20.35
N GLU A 3 22.35 -3.58 19.03
CA GLU A 3 21.40 -2.83 18.23
C GLU A 3 19.99 -3.32 18.57
N LYS A 4 19.15 -2.40 19.05
CA LYS A 4 17.73 -2.67 19.19
C LYS A 4 17.14 -2.60 17.78
N ASN A 5 17.08 -3.74 17.10
CA ASN A 5 16.36 -3.89 15.84
C ASN A 5 14.85 -3.82 16.11
N GLN A 6 14.34 -2.64 16.47
CA GLN A 6 12.93 -2.39 16.73
C GLN A 6 12.35 -1.63 15.54
N ALA A 7 11.75 -2.38 14.60
CA ALA A 7 11.14 -1.80 13.39
C ALA A 7 9.79 -1.13 13.67
N VAL A 8 9.09 -1.55 14.72
CA VAL A 8 7.77 -1.03 15.13
C VAL A 8 7.69 -0.91 16.65
N PRO A 9 6.90 0.03 17.20
CA PRO A 9 6.68 0.14 18.64
C PRO A 9 6.09 -1.12 19.26
N ASP A 10 6.43 -1.41 20.52
CA ASP A 10 5.91 -2.59 21.24
C ASP A 10 4.38 -2.56 21.40
N GLU A 11 3.77 -1.37 21.36
CA GLU A 11 2.31 -1.19 21.34
C GLU A 11 1.66 -1.86 20.13
N VAL A 12 2.34 -1.87 18.98
CA VAL A 12 1.86 -2.52 17.74
C VAL A 12 1.99 -4.05 17.85
N LEU A 13 3.04 -4.55 18.53
CA LEU A 13 3.29 -5.97 18.75
C LEU A 13 2.69 -6.46 20.08
N SER A 14 1.43 -6.08 20.34
CA SER A 14 0.72 -6.46 21.55
C SER A 14 0.59 -7.99 21.70
N LYS A 15 0.44 -8.48 22.94
CA LYS A 15 0.25 -9.92 23.19
C LYS A 15 -0.95 -10.49 22.43
N GLU A 16 -2.03 -9.71 22.34
CA GLU A 16 -3.24 -10.05 21.58
C GLU A 16 -2.92 -10.19 20.09
N PHE A 17 -2.21 -9.23 19.51
CA PHE A 17 -1.78 -9.30 18.11
C PHE A 17 -0.85 -10.49 17.85
N ILE A 18 0.09 -10.80 18.73
CA ILE A 18 1.03 -11.92 18.54
C ILE A 18 0.32 -13.28 18.66
N SER A 19 -0.71 -13.37 19.51
CA SER A 19 -1.43 -14.63 19.76
C SER A 19 -2.13 -15.24 18.54
N GLN A 20 -2.34 -14.45 17.47
CA GLN A 20 -2.92 -14.95 16.22
C GLN A 20 -1.96 -15.81 15.40
N PHE A 21 -0.64 -15.71 15.64
CA PHE A 21 0.38 -16.45 14.90
C PHE A 21 0.80 -17.69 15.70
N LYS A 22 0.74 -18.87 15.08
CA LYS A 22 1.15 -20.13 15.70
C LYS A 22 2.47 -20.65 15.15
N THR A 23 2.77 -20.32 13.90
CA THR A 23 3.93 -20.81 13.16
C THR A 23 4.67 -19.67 12.46
N GLU A 24 5.93 -19.91 12.07
CA GLU A 24 6.69 -18.98 11.23
C GLU A 24 5.99 -18.72 9.88
N ALA A 25 5.36 -19.75 9.31
CA ALA A 25 4.59 -19.63 8.07
C ALA A 25 3.42 -18.65 8.19
N ASP A 26 2.75 -18.59 9.35
CA ASP A 26 1.68 -17.61 9.60
C ASP A 26 2.22 -16.18 9.58
N VAL A 27 3.40 -15.97 10.19
CA VAL A 27 4.09 -14.67 10.19
C VAL A 27 4.48 -14.27 8.76
N SER A 28 5.11 -15.17 8.02
CA SER A 28 5.53 -14.92 6.64
C SER A 28 4.33 -14.61 5.72
N LYS A 29 3.20 -15.32 5.89
CA LYS A 29 1.95 -15.02 5.17
C LYS A 29 1.39 -13.65 5.52
N PHE A 30 1.39 -13.28 6.80
CA PHE A 30 0.95 -11.98 7.25
C PHE A 30 1.82 -10.85 6.69
N LEU A 31 3.15 -10.98 6.73
CA LEU A 31 4.06 -9.98 6.18
C LEU A 31 3.82 -9.74 4.69
N LYS A 32 3.56 -10.80 3.92
CA LYS A 32 3.19 -10.69 2.51
C LYS A 32 1.90 -9.88 2.30
N GLN A 33 0.88 -10.11 3.14
CA GLN A 33 -0.40 -9.40 3.07
C GLN A 33 -0.25 -7.95 3.53
N LEU A 34 0.45 -7.71 4.64
CA LEU A 34 0.72 -6.39 5.17
C LEU A 34 1.50 -5.54 4.16
N HIS A 35 2.53 -6.10 3.52
CA HIS A 35 3.31 -5.41 2.50
C HIS A 35 2.43 -4.93 1.35
N ALA A 36 1.52 -5.78 0.85
CA ALA A 36 0.56 -5.41 -0.18
C ALA A 36 -0.38 -4.28 0.29
N GLN A 37 -0.95 -4.40 1.49
CA GLN A 37 -1.87 -3.40 2.06
C GLN A 37 -1.20 -2.05 2.30
N VAL A 38 0.04 -2.03 2.79
CA VAL A 38 0.81 -0.79 3.00
C VAL A 38 1.05 -0.09 1.67
N LEU A 39 1.41 -0.83 0.61
CA LEU A 39 1.55 -0.26 -0.74
C LEU A 39 0.24 0.33 -1.26
N GLU A 40 -0.90 -0.36 -1.09
CA GLU A 40 -2.20 0.18 -1.48
C GLU A 40 -2.52 1.49 -0.75
N LYS A 41 -2.33 1.53 0.57
CA LYS A 41 -2.58 2.73 1.38
C LYS A 41 -1.65 3.89 1.03
N MET A 42 -0.37 3.59 0.78
CA MET A 42 0.59 4.57 0.30
C MET A 42 0.16 5.16 -1.06
N LEU A 43 -0.35 4.33 -1.97
CA LEU A 43 -0.85 4.80 -3.26
C LEU A 43 -2.16 5.61 -3.13
N GLU A 44 -3.06 5.23 -2.21
CA GLU A 44 -4.27 6.01 -1.90
C GLU A 44 -3.92 7.41 -1.39
N GLY A 45 -2.97 7.52 -0.45
CA GLY A 45 -2.49 8.80 0.08
C GLY A 45 -1.80 9.65 -0.98
N LYS A 46 -0.94 9.06 -1.83
CA LYS A 46 -0.36 9.78 -2.98
C LYS A 46 -1.42 10.30 -3.95
N MET A 47 -2.55 9.60 -4.09
CA MET A 47 -3.66 10.07 -4.91
C MET A 47 -4.40 11.24 -4.23
N ASP A 48 -4.50 11.25 -2.89
CA ASP A 48 -5.04 12.40 -2.16
C ASP A 48 -4.15 13.63 -2.38
N ASP A 49 -2.83 13.48 -2.28
CA ASP A 49 -1.86 14.55 -2.55
C ASP A 49 -1.93 15.03 -4.00
N HIS A 50 -2.03 14.10 -4.97
CA HIS A 50 -2.10 14.42 -6.40
C HIS A 50 -3.35 15.23 -6.77
N LEU A 51 -4.50 14.88 -6.18
CA LEU A 51 -5.77 15.56 -6.44
C LEU A 51 -5.99 16.77 -5.54
N GLY A 52 -5.26 16.87 -4.43
CA GLY A 52 -5.41 17.90 -3.41
C GLY A 52 -6.63 17.71 -2.50
N TYR A 53 -7.24 16.53 -2.48
CA TYR A 53 -8.40 16.24 -1.64
C TYR A 53 -8.56 14.75 -1.32
N GLU A 54 -9.13 14.47 -0.15
CA GLU A 54 -9.39 13.10 0.31
C GLU A 54 -10.50 12.39 -0.45
N LYS A 55 -10.44 11.06 -0.54
CA LYS A 55 -11.53 10.25 -1.09
C LYS A 55 -12.88 10.60 -0.44
N ASN A 56 -13.88 10.88 -1.27
CA ASN A 56 -15.24 11.31 -0.89
C ASN A 56 -15.35 12.71 -0.27
N SER A 57 -14.27 13.50 -0.23
CA SER A 57 -14.34 14.89 0.22
C SER A 57 -15.09 15.76 -0.78
N MET A 58 -15.93 16.66 -0.28
CA MET A 58 -16.63 17.67 -1.08
C MET A 58 -15.67 18.64 -1.76
N ALA A 59 -14.43 18.76 -1.25
CA ALA A 59 -13.38 19.60 -1.84
C ALA A 59 -13.01 19.17 -3.28
N GLY A 60 -13.31 17.93 -3.67
CA GLY A 60 -13.10 17.43 -5.02
C GLY A 60 -14.12 17.89 -6.06
N ASN A 61 -15.25 18.48 -5.64
CA ASN A 61 -16.30 18.88 -6.57
C ASN A 61 -15.84 20.05 -7.45
N ASN A 62 -16.09 19.95 -8.76
CA ASN A 62 -15.74 20.99 -9.76
C ASN A 62 -14.24 21.33 -9.86
N THR A 63 -13.34 20.44 -9.43
CA THR A 63 -11.87 20.66 -9.51
C THR A 63 -11.26 20.37 -10.88
N GLY A 64 -12.04 19.80 -11.82
CA GLY A 64 -11.59 19.48 -13.18
C GLY A 64 -10.85 18.14 -13.34
N ASN A 65 -10.49 17.48 -12.24
CA ASN A 65 -10.04 16.08 -12.23
C ASN A 65 -10.73 15.33 -11.09
N SER A 66 -10.83 14.01 -11.19
CA SER A 66 -11.44 13.22 -10.12
C SER A 66 -10.90 11.81 -10.06
N ARG A 67 -11.09 11.13 -8.92
CA ARG A 67 -10.83 9.70 -8.79
C ARG A 67 -11.72 8.92 -9.77
N ASN A 68 -11.15 7.94 -10.48
CA ASN A 68 -11.85 7.15 -11.49
C ASN A 68 -11.68 5.65 -11.25
N GLY A 69 -11.88 5.25 -9.99
CA GLY A 69 -11.72 3.87 -9.53
C GLY A 69 -10.25 3.46 -9.37
N SER A 70 -10.01 2.16 -9.48
CA SER A 70 -8.69 1.53 -9.40
C SER A 70 -8.60 0.35 -10.37
N TYR A 71 -7.39 -0.15 -10.58
CA TYR A 71 -7.17 -1.37 -11.36
C TYR A 71 -6.23 -2.33 -10.63
N PRO A 72 -6.41 -3.66 -10.78
CA PRO A 72 -5.52 -4.63 -10.17
C PRO A 72 -4.18 -4.67 -10.90
N LYS A 73 -3.08 -4.74 -10.15
CA LYS A 73 -1.75 -4.98 -10.68
C LYS A 73 -1.04 -6.07 -9.87
N LYS A 74 -0.47 -7.03 -10.59
CA LYS A 74 0.39 -8.07 -10.03
C LYS A 74 1.80 -7.52 -9.85
N ILE A 75 2.33 -7.65 -8.63
CA ILE A 75 3.67 -7.23 -8.24
C ILE A 75 4.47 -8.43 -7.73
N HIS A 76 5.76 -8.45 -8.05
CA HIS A 76 6.71 -9.43 -7.52
C HIS A 76 7.65 -8.72 -6.55
N THR A 77 7.69 -9.21 -5.31
CA THR A 77 8.44 -8.62 -4.20
C THR A 77 9.29 -9.68 -3.49
N GLY A 78 10.15 -9.26 -2.56
CA GLY A 78 10.89 -10.21 -1.70
C GLY A 78 9.98 -11.14 -0.88
N HIS A 79 8.73 -10.75 -0.63
CA HIS A 79 7.71 -11.56 0.06
C HIS A 79 6.88 -12.43 -0.91
N GLY A 80 7.27 -12.51 -2.17
CA GLY A 80 6.59 -13.24 -3.23
C GLY A 80 5.62 -12.38 -4.05
N GLU A 81 4.73 -13.05 -4.78
CA GLU A 81 3.78 -12.42 -5.70
C GLU A 81 2.50 -11.98 -4.98
N SER A 82 2.11 -10.72 -5.16
CA SER A 82 0.86 -10.15 -4.63
C SER A 82 0.12 -9.38 -5.72
N VAL A 83 -1.20 -9.24 -5.56
CA VAL A 83 -2.03 -8.36 -6.40
C VAL A 83 -2.48 -7.19 -5.55
N ILE A 84 -2.25 -5.97 -6.03
CA ILE A 84 -2.64 -4.73 -5.37
C ILE A 84 -3.55 -3.88 -6.26
N SER A 85 -4.38 -3.06 -5.64
CA SER A 85 -5.30 -2.12 -6.27
C SER A 85 -4.63 -0.75 -6.45
N ILE A 86 -4.41 -0.33 -7.70
CA ILE A 86 -3.77 0.96 -8.01
C ILE A 86 -4.84 2.01 -8.33
N PRO A 87 -4.92 3.12 -7.56
CA PRO A 87 -5.86 4.19 -7.84
C PRO A 87 -5.51 4.91 -9.14
N ARG A 88 -6.53 5.45 -9.82
CA ARG A 88 -6.39 6.24 -11.04
C ARG A 88 -7.28 7.47 -10.99
N ASP A 89 -6.84 8.54 -11.61
CA ASP A 89 -7.61 9.74 -11.84
C ASP A 89 -8.36 9.68 -13.18
N ARG A 90 -9.26 10.63 -13.41
CA ARG A 90 -10.12 10.70 -14.59
C ARG A 90 -9.32 11.14 -15.80
N ASN A 91 -8.36 12.05 -15.60
CA ASN A 91 -7.54 12.61 -16.66
C ASN A 91 -6.32 11.72 -17.01
N GLY A 92 -6.05 10.68 -16.22
CA GLY A 92 -4.94 9.75 -16.44
C GLY A 92 -3.56 10.31 -16.12
N GLN A 93 -3.51 11.43 -15.39
CA GLN A 93 -2.31 12.19 -15.05
C GLN A 93 -1.59 11.66 -13.81
N PHE A 94 -2.22 10.77 -13.02
CA PHE A 94 -1.59 10.18 -11.87
C PHE A 94 -0.49 9.19 -12.28
N GLU A 95 0.72 9.39 -11.76
CA GLU A 95 1.87 8.50 -11.96
C GLU A 95 2.28 7.84 -10.63
N PRO A 96 1.96 6.55 -10.42
CA PRO A 96 2.33 5.84 -9.21
C PRO A 96 3.84 5.53 -9.22
N ILE A 97 4.67 6.44 -8.71
CA ILE A 97 6.15 6.25 -8.64
C ILE A 97 6.54 5.01 -7.83
N ALA A 98 5.78 4.69 -6.78
CA ALA A 98 6.05 3.52 -5.94
C ALA A 98 5.75 2.19 -6.65
N VAL A 99 5.00 2.23 -7.76
CA VAL A 99 4.64 1.07 -8.60
C VAL A 99 4.49 1.56 -10.04
N PRO A 100 5.59 1.86 -10.78
CA PRO A 100 5.55 2.52 -12.09
C PRO A 100 4.59 1.86 -13.06
N LYS A 101 3.97 2.66 -13.93
CA LYS A 101 3.07 2.11 -14.95
C LYS A 101 3.83 1.07 -15.79
N HIS A 102 3.15 -0.02 -16.11
CA HIS A 102 3.67 -1.13 -16.93
C HIS A 102 4.82 -1.98 -16.34
N GLU A 103 5.32 -1.68 -15.14
CA GLU A 103 6.38 -2.50 -14.51
C GLU A 103 5.83 -3.50 -13.48
N SER A 104 5.87 -4.80 -13.79
CA SER A 104 5.40 -5.86 -12.87
C SER A 104 6.53 -6.57 -12.11
N ARG A 105 7.78 -6.34 -12.51
CA ARG A 105 9.03 -6.87 -11.94
C ARG A 105 10.00 -5.71 -11.79
N GLY A 106 10.51 -5.47 -10.59
CA GLY A 106 11.51 -4.40 -10.41
C GLY A 106 11.44 -3.64 -9.10
N PHE A 107 11.14 -4.31 -7.99
CA PHE A 107 11.42 -3.77 -6.66
C PHE A 107 12.27 -4.78 -5.89
N LEU A 108 13.54 -4.83 -6.27
CA LEU A 108 14.63 -5.35 -5.45
C LEU A 108 15.45 -4.15 -4.97
#